data_AF-A0A925R1C2-F1
#
_entry.id   AF-A0A925R1C2-F1
#
_cell.length_a   1.000
_cell.length_b   1.000
_cell.length_c   1.000
_cell.angle_alpha   90.00
_cell.angle_beta   90.00
_cell.angle_gamma   90.00
#
_symmetry.space_group_name_H-M   'P 1'
#
loop_
_entity.id
_entity.type
_entity.pdbx_description
1 polymer ?
#
loop_
_entity_poly.entity_id
_entity_poly.type
_entity_poly.pdbx_seq_one_letter_code
_entity_poly.pdbx_strand_id
1 'polypeptide(L)' 'MFYRKNVSAKERWGRLLGGALIVACSLTQIGFTPLGLILAASGVVTALTGLFGFCPACAMVGRKPLEDKR' A
#
# COMPACT_ATOMS: atom_id res chain seq x y z
N MET A 1 -6.28 10.35 18.53
CA MET A 1 -6.80 10.29 17.13
C MET A 1 -5.74 9.62 16.24
N PHE A 2 -5.73 8.29 16.10
CA PHE A 2 -4.66 7.56 15.38
C PHE A 2 -5.03 7.16 13.94
N TYR A 3 -6.27 7.41 13.49
CA TYR A 3 -6.74 7.13 12.13
C TYR A 3 -7.25 8.41 11.46
N ARG A 4 -6.32 9.22 10.93
CA ARG A 4 -6.67 10.18 9.88
C ARG A 4 -6.08 9.70 8.57
N LYS A 5 -6.93 9.58 7.54
CA LYS A 5 -6.50 9.22 6.19
C LYS A 5 -5.51 10.29 5.70
N ASN A 6 -4.30 9.90 5.31
CA ASN A 6 -3.33 10.84 4.71
C ASN A 6 -3.27 10.74 3.18
N VAL A 7 -3.90 9.69 2.64
CA VAL A 7 -3.83 9.31 1.23
C VAL A 7 -5.20 9.54 0.59
N SER A 8 -5.21 10.19 -0.59
CA SER A 8 -6.45 10.47 -1.32
C SER A 8 -7.07 9.19 -1.89
N ALA A 9 -8.36 9.21 -2.23
CA ALA A 9 -9.05 8.05 -2.78
C ALA A 9 -8.37 7.50 -4.05
N LYS A 10 -7.85 8.37 -4.92
CA LYS A 10 -7.14 7.97 -6.15
C LYS A 10 -5.85 7.23 -5.84
N GLU A 11 -5.06 7.73 -4.88
CA GLU A 11 -3.81 7.10 -4.47
C GLU A 11 -4.02 5.80 -3.68
N ARG A 12 -5.13 5.70 -2.93
CA ARG A 12 -5.54 4.45 -2.29
C ARG A 12 -5.79 3.35 -3.32
N TRP A 13 -6.56 3.66 -4.37
CA TRP A 13 -6.81 2.72 -5.46
C TRP A 13 -5.53 2.33 -6.19
N GLY A 14 -4.65 3.30 -6.50
CA GLY A 14 -3.35 3.02 -7.10
C GLY A 14 -2.48 2.09 -6.25
N ARG A 15 -2.45 2.28 -4.93
CA ARG A 15 -1.71 1.41 -4.00
C ARG A 15 -2.32 0.02 -3.86
N LEU A 16 -3.65 -0.07 -3.84
CA LEU A 16 -4.36 -1.34 -3.77
C LEU A 16 -4.05 -2.20 -5.01
N LEU A 17 -4.22 -1.61 -6.20
CA LEU A 17 -3.98 -2.29 -7.48
C LEU A 17 -2.48 -2.58 -7.68
N GLY A 18 -1.60 -1.62 -7.40
CA GLY A 18 -0.16 -1.80 -7.53
C GLY A 18 0.37 -2.87 -6.58
N GLY A 19 -0.06 -2.87 -5.32
CA GLY A 19 0.31 -3.90 -4.34
C GLY A 19 -0.19 -5.29 -4.74
N ALA A 20 -1.44 -5.39 -5.21
CA ALA A 20 -1.99 -6.65 -5.72
C ALA A 20 -1.22 -7.17 -6.94
N LEU A 21 -0.84 -6.29 -7.86
CA LEU A 21 -0.06 -6.63 -9.04
C LEU A 21 1.34 -7.13 -8.66
N ILE A 22 2.00 -6.48 -7.70
CA ILE A 22 3.30 -6.93 -7.17
C ILE A 22 3.17 -8.34 -6.60
N VAL A 23 2.14 -8.63 -5.80
CA VAL A 23 1.90 -9.97 -5.25
C VAL A 23 1.71 -11.00 -6.36
N ALA A 24 0.84 -10.70 -7.34
CA ALA A 24 0.55 -11.59 -8.45
C ALA A 24 1.81 -11.90 -9.30
N CYS A 25 2.58 -10.87 -9.67
CA CYS A 25 3.82 -11.04 -10.42
C CYS A 25 4.89 -11.78 -9.61
N SER A 26 5.03 -11.48 -8.31
CA SER A 26 6.00 -12.15 -7.45
C SER A 26 5.75 -13.65 -7.38
N LEU A 27 4.49 -14.05 -7.18
CA LEU A 27 4.12 -15.46 -7.07
C LEU A 27 4.17 -16.20 -8.42
N THR A 28 3.90 -15.52 -9.53
CA THR A 28 3.84 -16.17 -10.87
C THR A 28 5.20 -16.23 -11.58
N GLN A 29 6.04 -15.20 -11.48
CA GLN A 29 7.33 -15.15 -12.17
C GLN A 29 8.51 -15.63 -11.30
N ILE A 30 8.50 -15.28 -10.01
CA ILE A 30 9.62 -15.58 -9.10
C ILE A 30 9.32 -16.83 -8.26
N GLY A 31 8.04 -17.15 -8.05
CA GLY A 31 7.59 -18.31 -7.31
C GLY A 31 7.85 -18.20 -5.80
N PHE A 32 7.77 -19.34 -5.10
CA PHE A 32 7.98 -19.44 -3.65
C PHE A 32 9.46 -19.42 -3.24
N THR A 33 10.27 -18.61 -3.90
CA THR A 33 11.66 -18.37 -3.48
C THR A 33 11.69 -17.32 -2.36
N PRO A 34 12.76 -17.25 -1.54
CA PRO A 34 12.88 -16.24 -0.49
C PRO A 34 12.69 -14.81 -1.02
N LEU A 35 13.22 -14.55 -2.21
CA LEU A 35 13.09 -13.25 -2.88
C LEU A 35 11.64 -12.98 -3.31
N GLY A 36 10.95 -13.97 -3.89
CA GLY A 36 9.53 -13.87 -4.25
C GLY A 36 8.62 -13.63 -3.05
N LEU A 37 8.91 -14.26 -1.90
CA LEU A 37 8.17 -14.07 -0.66
C LEU A 37 8.36 -12.66 -0.06
N ILE A 38 9.60 -12.15 -0.05
CA ILE A 38 9.88 -10.78 0.40
C ILE A 38 9.14 -9.77 -0.50
N LEU A 39 9.20 -9.99 -1.82
CA LEU A 39 8.55 -9.12 -2.79
C LEU A 39 7.03 -9.16 -2.64
N ALA A 40 6.44 -10.35 -2.49
CA ALA A 40 5.02 -10.52 -2.20
C ALA A 40 4.62 -9.85 -0.88
N ALA A 41 5.41 -10.01 0.19
CA ALA A 41 5.14 -9.35 1.48
C ALA A 41 5.14 -7.82 1.34
N SER A 42 6.09 -7.25 0.59
CA SER A 42 6.11 -5.80 0.31
C SER A 42 4.89 -5.33 -0.49
N GLY A 43 4.41 -6.14 -1.44
CA GLY A 43 3.19 -5.88 -2.21
C GLY A 43 1.94 -5.90 -1.33
N VAL A 44 1.84 -6.87 -0.41
CA VAL A 44 0.76 -6.96 0.58
C VAL A 44 0.73 -5.72 1.46
N VAL A 45 1.86 -5.32 2.04
CA VAL A 45 1.95 -4.11 2.88
C VAL A 45 1.51 -2.89 2.09
N THR A 46 1.94 -2.76 0.83
CA THR A 46 1.54 -1.67 -0.06
C THR A 46 0.03 -1.66 -0.29
N ALA A 47 -0.58 -2.81 -0.59
CA ALA A 47 -2.02 -2.92 -0.77
C ALA A 47 -2.80 -2.54 0.50
N LEU A 48 -2.33 -2.99 1.68
CA LEU A 48 -2.93 -2.63 2.96
C LEU A 48 -2.90 -1.13 3.23
N THR A 49 -1.82 -0.42 2.85
CA THR A 49 -1.80 1.06 2.98
C THR A 49 -2.85 1.74 2.09
N GLY A 50 -3.19 1.16 0.94
CA GLY A 50 -4.29 1.59 0.08
C GLY A 50 -5.65 1.34 0.75
N LEU A 51 -5.88 0.13 1.25
CA LEU A 51 -7.11 -0.28 1.92
C LEU A 51 -7.42 0.61 3.14
N PHE A 52 -6.42 0.80 4.00
CA PHE A 52 -6.56 1.60 5.22
C PHE A 52 -6.41 3.10 4.98
N GLY A 53 -5.83 3.55 3.86
CA GLY A 53 -5.62 4.98 3.56
C GLY A 53 -4.63 5.70 4.44
N PHE A 54 -3.81 4.93 5.12
CA PHE A 54 -2.72 5.43 5.91
C PHE A 54 -1.44 4.82 5.36
N CYS A 55 -0.55 5.69 4.88
CA CYS A 55 0.78 5.29 4.47
C CYS A 55 1.80 5.90 5.45
N PRO A 56 2.53 5.08 6.23
CA PRO A 56 3.48 5.58 7.22
C PRO A 56 4.65 6.34 6.58
N ALA A 57 5.11 5.91 5.40
CA ALA A 57 6.14 6.63 4.64
C ALA A 57 5.67 8.04 4.26
N CYS A 58 4.44 8.20 3.78
CA CYS A 58 3.88 9.52 3.50
C CYS A 58 3.74 10.38 4.77
N ALA A 59 3.36 9.77 5.89
CA ALA A 59 3.27 10.49 7.17
C ALA A 59 4.64 10.96 7.66
N MET A 60 5.70 10.15 7.52
CA MET A 60 7.08 10.53 7.87
C MET A 60 7.61 11.68 7.01
N VAL A 61 7.18 11.79 5.76
CA VAL A 61 7.51 12.91 4.86
C VAL A 61 6.70 14.18 5.19
N GLY A 62 5.85 14.15 6.22
CA GLY A 62 5.11 15.32 6.69
C GLY A 62 3.82 15.60 5.92
N ARG A 63 3.27 14.60 5.21
CA ARG A 63 1.99 14.79 4.50
C ARG A 63 0.87 15.03 5.50
N LYS A 64 0.18 16.16 5.35
CA LYS A 64 -0.96 16.53 6.19
C LYS A 64 -2.12 15.55 5.92
N PRO A 65 -2.86 15.11 6.96
CA PRO A 65 -4.03 14.28 6.76
C PRO A 65 -5.08 15.02 5.93
N LEU A 66 -5.76 14.29 5.05
CA LEU A 66 -6.83 14.88 4.26
C LEU A 66 -8.02 15.18 5.17
N GLU A 67 -8.58 16.37 5.03
CA GLU A 67 -9.90 16.68 5.56
C GLU A 67 -10.92 15.85 4.77
N ASP A 68 -11.46 14.84 5.42
CA ASP A 68 -12.49 13.95 4.89
C ASP A 68 -13.74 14.79 4.59
N LYS A 69 -13.89 15.25 3.34
CA LYS A 69 -15.20 15.63 2.80
C LYS A 69 -16.00 14.33 2.68
N ARG A 70 -16.64 13.94 3.78
CA ARG A 70 -17.64 12.88 3.83
C ARG A 70 -18.68 13.09 2.72
#